data_AF-A0AA51CBJ6-F1
#
_entry.id   AF-A0AA51CBJ6-F1
#
_cell.length_a   1.000
_cell.length_b   1.000
_cell.length_c   1.000
_cell.angle_alpha   90.00
_cell.angle_beta   90.00
_cell.angle_gamma   90.00
#
_symmetry.space_group_name_H-M   'P 1'
#
loop_
_entity.id
_entity.type
_entity.pdbx_description
1 polymer ?
#
loop_
_entity_poly.entity_id
_entity_poly.type
_entity_poly.pdbx_seq_one_letter_code
_entity_poly.pdbx_strand_id
1 'polypeptide(L)'
;MIREKLLHGINSLVLEELETANQTFPLFASNHEAHAVMREEYEESMEKVDLVREGLELHWEATKNNCIGIGWLEEMSKNGRMAIAELIQFVAMTEKAILSASRRDADGERTENL
;
A
#
# COMPACT_ATOMS: atom_id res chain seq x y z
N MET A 1 3.37 17.20 -11.35
CA MET A 1 3.14 16.05 -12.24
C MET A 1 4.03 14.91 -11.78
N ILE A 2 3.50 13.69 -11.66
CA ILE A 2 4.30 12.50 -11.31
C ILE A 2 5.14 12.12 -12.54
N ARG A 3 6.40 11.75 -12.32
CA ARG A 3 7.32 11.35 -13.41
C ARG A 3 6.95 9.94 -13.91
N GLU A 4 6.88 9.75 -15.22
CA GLU A 4 6.52 8.45 -15.84
C GLU A 4 7.42 7.30 -15.36
N LYS A 5 8.74 7.52 -15.28
CA LYS A 5 9.69 6.51 -14.78
C LYS A 5 9.38 6.05 -13.35
N LEU A 6 8.87 6.96 -12.50
CA LEU A 6 8.47 6.62 -11.13
C LEU A 6 7.21 5.77 -11.15
N LEU A 7 6.20 6.14 -11.94
CA LEU A 7 4.97 5.37 -12.07
C LEU A 7 5.23 3.96 -12.62
N HIS A 8 6.12 3.83 -13.61
CA HIS A 8 6.53 2.53 -14.12
C HIS A 8 7.17 1.65 -13.03
N GLY A 9 8.08 2.22 -12.24
CA GLY A 9 8.70 1.49 -11.12
C GLY A 9 7.68 1.06 -10.06
N ILE A 10 6.70 1.91 -9.75
CA ILE A 10 5.60 1.56 -8.84
C ILE A 10 4.80 0.38 -9.40
N ASN A 11 4.42 0.41 -10.69
CA ASN A 11 3.66 -0.68 -11.29
C ASN A 11 4.43 -2.01 -11.28
N SER A 12 5.76 -1.99 -11.47
CA SER A 12 6.59 -3.20 -11.32
C SER A 12 6.52 -3.75 -9.90
N LEU A 13 6.65 -2.90 -8.88
CA LEU A 13 6.58 -3.31 -7.48
C LEU A 13 5.19 -3.82 -7.08
N VAL A 14 4.11 -3.21 -7.61
CA VAL A 14 2.73 -3.70 -7.41
C VAL A 14 2.56 -5.10 -7.96
N LEU A 15 3.08 -5.39 -9.15
CA LEU A 15 3.01 -6.73 -9.74
C LEU A 15 3.78 -7.76 -8.92
N GLU A 16 4.98 -7.42 -8.44
CA GLU A 16 5.79 -8.28 -7.56
C GLU A 16 5.07 -8.59 -6.24
N GLU A 17 4.44 -7.58 -5.63
CA GLU A 17 3.67 -7.75 -4.39
C GLU A 17 2.42 -8.60 -4.61
N LEU A 18 1.67 -8.35 -5.70
CA LEU A 18 0.51 -9.17 -6.07
C LEU A 18 0.89 -10.63 -6.30
N GLU A 19 2.00 -10.89 -6.98
CA GLU A 19 2.52 -12.26 -7.18
C GLU A 19 2.84 -12.91 -5.83
N THR A 20 3.58 -12.22 -4.97
CA THR A 20 3.95 -12.69 -3.62
C THR A 20 2.72 -13.02 -2.77
N ALA A 21 1.72 -12.13 -2.75
CA ALA A 21 0.49 -12.33 -2.01
C ALA A 21 -0.37 -13.48 -2.51
N ASN A 22 -0.34 -13.77 -3.83
CA ASN A 22 -1.04 -14.91 -4.43
C ASN A 22 -0.32 -16.24 -4.25
N GLN A 23 1.01 -16.23 -4.10
CA GLN A 23 1.79 -17.42 -3.73
C GLN A 23 1.60 -17.77 -2.25
N THR A 24 1.45 -16.76 -1.39
CA THR A 24 1.36 -16.93 0.05
C THR A 24 -0.07 -17.26 0.52
N PHE A 25 -1.08 -16.62 -0.08
CA PHE A 25 -2.48 -16.74 0.34
C PHE A 25 -3.41 -16.98 -0.85
N PRO A 26 -4.49 -17.78 -0.69
CA PRO A 26 -5.49 -17.94 -1.74
C PRO A 26 -6.15 -16.60 -2.11
N LEU A 27 -6.91 -16.60 -3.20
CA LEU A 27 -7.82 -15.51 -3.53
C LEU A 27 -8.82 -15.28 -2.39
N PHE A 28 -9.27 -14.05 -2.21
CA PHE A 28 -10.22 -13.71 -1.16
C PHE A 28 -11.51 -14.50 -1.32
N ALA A 29 -12.00 -15.08 -0.24
CA ALA A 29 -13.25 -15.84 -0.23
C ALA A 29 -14.49 -14.93 -0.33
N SER A 30 -14.38 -13.65 0.05
CA SER A 30 -15.50 -12.71 0.03
C SER A 30 -15.10 -11.25 -0.19
N ASN A 31 -16.09 -10.40 -0.50
CA ASN A 31 -15.90 -8.94 -0.55
C ASN A 31 -15.57 -8.34 0.84
N HIS A 32 -16.06 -8.95 1.93
CA HIS A 32 -15.77 -8.49 3.28
C HIS A 32 -14.31 -8.73 3.67
N GLU A 33 -13.77 -9.89 3.33
CA GLU A 33 -12.35 -10.22 3.53
C GLU A 33 -11.46 -9.28 2.71
N ALA A 34 -11.77 -9.09 1.43
CA ALA A 34 -11.03 -8.15 0.59
C ALA A 34 -11.05 -6.73 1.17
N HIS A 35 -12.21 -6.24 1.64
CA HIS A 35 -12.31 -4.93 2.26
C HIS A 35 -11.49 -4.80 3.54
N ALA A 36 -11.49 -5.83 4.39
CA ALA A 36 -10.72 -5.82 5.63
C ALA A 36 -9.22 -5.67 5.35
N VAL A 37 -8.67 -6.50 4.44
CA VAL A 37 -7.25 -6.46 4.09
C VAL A 37 -6.89 -5.14 3.40
N MET A 38 -7.67 -4.69 2.42
CA MET A 38 -7.40 -3.38 1.78
C MET A 38 -7.44 -2.23 2.78
N ARG A 39 -8.34 -2.28 3.77
CA ARG A 39 -8.44 -1.24 4.79
C ARG A 39 -7.22 -1.26 5.72
N GLU A 40 -6.75 -2.44 6.11
CA GLU A 40 -5.54 -2.62 6.93
C GLU A 40 -4.32 -1.98 6.27
N GLU A 41 -4.01 -2.33 5.02
CA GLU A 41 -2.88 -1.75 4.27
C GLU A 41 -2.97 -0.23 4.14
N TYR A 42 -4.19 0.30 3.93
CA TYR A 42 -4.41 1.74 3.88
C TYR A 42 -4.17 2.41 5.24
N GLU A 43 -4.72 1.84 6.33
CA GLU A 43 -4.56 2.37 7.69
C GLU A 43 -3.07 2.35 8.10
N GLU A 44 -2.34 1.26 7.84
CA GLU A 44 -0.91 1.15 8.11
C GLU A 44 -0.10 2.20 7.33
N SER A 45 -0.43 2.45 6.05
CA SER A 45 0.21 3.53 5.30
C SER A 45 -0.03 4.90 5.95
N MET A 46 -1.28 5.18 6.35
CA MET A 46 -1.63 6.46 6.97
C MET A 46 -0.91 6.67 8.30
N GLU A 47 -0.73 5.62 9.11
CA GLU A 47 0.10 5.70 10.32
C GLU A 47 1.54 6.13 10.00
N LYS A 48 2.15 5.62 8.92
CA LYS A 48 3.50 6.04 8.51
C LYS A 48 3.52 7.47 7.96
N VAL A 49 2.48 7.89 7.23
CA VAL A 49 2.32 9.27 6.77
C VAL A 49 2.23 10.23 7.95
N ASP A 50 1.51 9.86 9.01
CA ASP A 50 1.42 10.68 10.22
C ASP A 50 2.78 10.86 10.90
N LEU A 51 3.62 9.82 10.94
CA LEU A 51 5.00 9.93 11.44
C LEU A 51 5.88 10.83 10.56
N VAL A 52 5.69 10.80 9.22
CA VAL A 52 6.38 11.74 8.31
C VAL A 52 5.94 13.18 8.57
N ARG A 53 4.64 13.40 8.77
CA ARG A 53 4.08 14.71 9.10
C ARG A 53 4.65 15.23 10.42
N GLU A 54 4.67 14.42 11.46
CA GLU A 54 5.28 14.79 12.75
C GLU A 54 6.77 15.12 12.60
N GLY A 55 7.50 14.33 11.81
CA GLY A 55 8.90 14.60 11.48
C GLY A 55 9.10 15.95 10.76
N LEU A 56 8.20 16.33 9.85
CA LEU A 56 8.24 17.63 9.17
C LEU A 56 8.09 18.80 10.15
N GLU A 57 7.14 18.71 11.09
CA GLU A 57 6.91 19.75 12.10
C GLU A 57 8.13 19.89 13.02
N LEU A 58 8.68 18.77 13.50
CA LEU A 58 9.87 18.77 14.34
C LEU A 58 11.11 19.30 13.59
N HIS A 59 11.26 18.93 12.32
CA HIS A 59 12.33 19.47 11.47
C HIS A 59 12.20 20.99 11.29
N TRP A 60 10.97 21.50 11.14
CA TRP A 60 10.73 22.94 11.06
C TRP A 60 11.09 23.67 12.36
N GLU A 61 10.69 23.13 13.52
CA GLU A 61 11.08 23.68 14.82
C GLU A 61 12.61 23.68 15.00
N ALA A 62 13.29 22.59 14.64
CA ALA A 62 14.74 22.50 14.71
C ALA A 62 15.43 23.50 13.78
N THR A 63 14.86 23.73 12.59
CA THR A 63 15.34 24.73 11.63
C THR A 63 15.26 26.14 12.21
N LYS A 64 14.12 26.52 12.80
CA LYS A 64 13.95 27.83 13.45
C LYS A 64 14.94 28.07 14.59
N ASN A 65 15.30 27.01 15.30
CA ASN A 65 16.22 27.07 16.44
C ASN A 65 17.70 26.82 16.07
N ASN A 66 18.04 26.70 14.78
CA ASN A 66 19.39 26.37 14.29
C ASN A 66 20.00 25.10 14.94
N CYS A 67 19.18 24.10 15.26
CA CYS A 67 19.59 22.85 15.92
C CYS A 67 19.31 21.61 15.05
N ILE A 68 19.42 21.74 13.73
CA ILE A 68 19.13 20.67 12.77
C ILE A 68 20.05 19.46 12.99
N GLY A 69 19.45 18.29 13.12
CA GLY A 69 20.14 17.00 13.18
C GLY A 69 19.72 16.06 12.04
N ILE A 70 20.65 15.23 11.56
CA ILE A 70 20.40 14.31 10.43
C ILE A 70 19.38 13.20 10.76
N GLY A 71 19.25 12.80 12.02
CA GLY A 71 18.40 11.69 12.43
C GLY A 71 16.92 11.90 12.10
N TRP A 72 16.42 13.15 12.13
CA TRP A 72 15.04 13.46 11.75
C TRP A 72 14.78 13.22 10.27
N LEU A 73 15.76 13.55 9.41
CA LEU A 73 15.67 13.33 7.96
C LEU A 73 15.70 11.82 7.64
N GLU A 74 16.50 11.05 8.38
CA GLU A 74 16.58 9.60 8.23
C GLU A 74 15.26 8.93 8.61
N GLU A 75 14.68 9.27 9.76
CA GLU A 75 13.38 8.72 10.20
C GLU A 75 12.24 9.14 9.26
N MET A 76 12.21 10.38 8.79
CA MET A 76 11.24 10.80 7.78
C MET A 76 11.39 10.00 6.47
N SER A 77 12.63 9.78 6.00
CA SER A 77 12.85 9.00 4.77
C SER A 77 12.42 7.54 4.94
N LYS A 78 12.70 6.95 6.11
CA LYS A 78 12.28 5.60 6.46
C LYS A 78 10.76 5.47 6.51
N ASN A 79 10.08 6.31 7.29
CA ASN A 79 8.62 6.29 7.39
C ASN A 79 7.95 6.57 6.04
N GLY A 80 8.51 7.49 5.24
CA GLY A 80 8.01 7.74 3.89
C GLY A 80 8.13 6.52 2.96
N ARG A 81 9.23 5.75 3.06
CA ARG A 81 9.38 4.50 2.30
C ARG A 81 8.40 3.42 2.77
N MET A 82 8.17 3.31 4.08
CA MET A 82 7.20 2.37 4.63
C MET A 82 5.78 2.73 4.17
N ALA A 83 5.39 4.01 4.25
CA ALA A 83 4.10 4.47 3.74
C ALA A 83 3.86 4.10 2.26
N ILE A 84 4.90 4.25 1.43
CA ILE A 84 4.86 3.88 0.01
C ILE A 84 4.72 2.36 -0.17
N ALA A 85 5.42 1.56 0.64
CA ALA A 85 5.32 0.10 0.59
C ALA A 85 3.90 -0.37 0.92
N GLU A 86 3.30 0.12 2.02
CA GLU A 86 1.92 -0.24 2.38
C GLU A 86 0.91 0.23 1.32
N LEU A 87 1.15 1.36 0.64
CA LEU A 87 0.30 1.77 -0.49
C LEU A 87 0.47 0.89 -1.73
N ILE A 88 1.66 0.35 -1.97
CA ILE A 88 1.90 -0.64 -3.03
C ILE A 88 1.15 -1.93 -2.70
N GLN A 89 1.22 -2.40 -1.45
CA GLN A 89 0.43 -3.53 -0.94
C GLN A 89 -1.06 -3.27 -1.09
N PHE A 90 -1.55 -2.09 -0.70
CA PHE A 90 -2.94 -1.67 -0.90
C PHE A 90 -3.37 -1.81 -2.36
N VAL A 91 -2.58 -1.29 -3.31
CA VAL A 91 -2.88 -1.40 -4.74
C VAL A 91 -2.88 -2.87 -5.18
N ALA A 92 -1.88 -3.66 -4.77
CA ALA A 92 -1.84 -5.09 -5.06
C ALA A 92 -3.09 -5.82 -4.50
N MET A 93 -3.53 -5.49 -3.29
CA MET A 93 -4.72 -6.08 -2.67
C MET A 93 -6.01 -5.68 -3.39
N THR A 94 -6.08 -4.46 -3.95
CA THR A 94 -7.19 -4.07 -4.83
C THR A 94 -7.22 -4.88 -6.13
N GLU A 95 -6.06 -5.16 -6.74
CA GLU A 95 -5.99 -6.02 -7.93
C GLU A 95 -6.35 -7.47 -7.60
N LYS A 96 -5.89 -7.99 -6.46
CA LYS A 96 -6.28 -9.31 -5.94
C LYS A 96 -7.79 -9.38 -5.67
N ALA A 97 -8.39 -8.31 -5.16
CA ALA A 97 -9.83 -8.22 -4.93
C ALA A 97 -10.63 -8.27 -6.24
N ILE A 98 -10.17 -7.58 -7.29
CA ILE A 98 -10.76 -7.66 -8.64
C ILE A 98 -10.71 -9.11 -9.15
N LEU A 99 -9.53 -9.74 -9.10
CA LEU A 99 -9.36 -11.12 -9.55
C LEU A 99 -10.25 -12.10 -8.78
N SER A 100 -10.34 -11.93 -7.46
CA SER A 100 -11.17 -12.76 -6.58
C SER A 100 -12.66 -12.61 -6.90
N ALA A 101 -13.14 -11.37 -7.14
CA ALA A 101 -14.52 -11.11 -7.52
C ALA A 101 -14.87 -11.72 -8.88
N SER A 102 -14.05 -11.48 -9.90
CA SER A 102 -14.27 -12.06 -11.24
C SER A 102 -14.30 -13.58 -11.23
N ARG A 103 -13.51 -14.23 -10.37
CA ARG A 103 -13.53 -15.70 -10.22
C ARG A 103 -14.84 -16.19 -9.62
N ARG A 104 -15.33 -15.56 -8.55
CA ARG A 104 -16.60 -15.94 -7.92
C ARG A 104 -17.78 -15.75 -8.86
N ASP A 105 -17.79 -14.68 -9.65
CA ASP A 105 -18.84 -14.42 -10.65
C ASP A 105 -18.87 -15.53 -11.72
N ALA A 106 -17.70 -15.90 -12.26
CA ALA A 106 -17.58 -16.97 -13.25
C ALA A 106 -17.96 -18.36 -12.71
N ASP A 107 -17.68 -18.63 -11.43
CA ASP A 107 -18.06 -19.89 -10.79
C ASP A 107 -19.58 -19.93 -10.51
N GLY A 108 -20.20 -18.79 -10.17
CA GLY A 108 -21.65 -18.64 -10.04
C GLY A 108 -22.39 -18.95 -11.34
N GLU A 109 -21.96 -18.38 -12.47
CA GLU A 109 -22.53 -18.65 -13.79
C GLU A 109 -22.43 -20.14 -14.19
N ARG A 110 -21.38 -20.85 -13.77
CA ARG A 110 -21.24 -22.30 -14.05
C ARG A 110 -22.19 -23.15 -13.22
N THR A 111 -22.51 -22.75 -12.00
CA THR A 111 -23.45 -23.49 -11.14
C THR A 111 -24.91 -23.34 -11.54
N GLU A 112 -25.27 -22.25 -12.22
CA GLU A 112 -26.64 -22.03 -12.72
C GLU A 112 -26.93 -22.74 -14.06
N ASN A 113 -25.89 -23.18 -14.78
CA ASN A 113 -25.99 -23.80 -16.11
C ASN A 113 -25.85 -25.34 -16.11
N LEU A 114 -25.88 -25.99 -14.93
CA LEU A 114 -25.84 -27.45 -14.74
C LEU A 114 -27.14 -27.97 -14.11
#